data_AF-A0A182NYP1-F1
#
_entry.id   AF-A0A182NYP1-F1
#
_cell.length_a   1.000
_cell.length_b   1.000
_cell.length_c   1.000
_cell.angle_alpha   90.00
_cell.angle_beta   90.00
_cell.angle_gamma   90.00
#
_symmetry.space_group_name_H-M   'P 1'
#
loop_
_entity.id
_entity.type
_entity.pdbx_description
1 polymer ?
#
loop_
_entity_poly.entity_id
_entity_poly.type
_entity_poly.pdbx_seq_one_letter_code
_entity_poly.pdbx_strand_id
1 'polypeptide(L)'
;MVDRFSSWRHLLRTVAYVLRYVTVISSRGGSFPRGPLTQSELAWAEREIFILAQRDKFHEEINRLQNADDVNHPWKPKIAKTSLIYKSCPELDEHGVLRACGRLDGCMWRRNKTPDNLTPRSSRNTIVTRTPPPTI
;
A
#
# COMPACT_ATOMS: atom_id res chain seq x y z
N MET A 1 -2.38 -4.32 18.49
CA MET A 1 -0.91 -4.58 18.54
C MET A 1 -0.11 -3.32 18.27
N VAL A 2 -0.56 -2.49 17.31
CA VAL A 2 0.10 -1.25 16.90
C VAL A 2 0.09 -0.18 18.01
N ASP A 3 -0.98 -0.09 18.82
CA ASP A 3 -1.14 0.95 19.85
C ASP A 3 -0.18 0.82 21.05
N ARG A 4 0.55 -0.30 21.15
CA ARG A 4 1.50 -0.54 22.26
C ARG A 4 2.88 0.03 21.99
N PHE A 5 3.15 0.50 20.78
CA PHE A 5 4.45 1.02 20.38
C PHE A 5 4.39 2.53 20.17
N SER A 6 5.26 3.25 20.86
CA SER A 6 5.40 4.71 20.71
C SER A 6 6.24 5.12 19.49
N SER A 7 6.95 4.17 18.87
CA SER A 7 7.86 4.43 17.74
C SER A 7 7.66 3.44 16.60
N TRP A 8 7.30 3.95 15.42
CA TRP A 8 7.19 3.18 14.18
C TRP A 8 8.48 2.43 13.85
N ARG A 9 9.64 3.09 13.98
CA ARG A 9 10.95 2.48 13.70
C ARG A 9 11.22 1.29 14.62
N HIS A 10 10.80 1.38 15.88
CA HIS A 10 10.99 0.29 16.84
C HIS A 10 10.07 -0.89 16.51
N LEU A 11 8.78 -0.62 16.26
CA LEU A 11 7.82 -1.64 15.82
C LEU A 11 8.32 -2.36 14.56
N LEU A 12 8.70 -1.61 13.54
CA LEU A 12 9.14 -2.14 12.24
C LEU A 12 10.32 -3.10 12.39
N ARG A 13 11.35 -2.70 13.15
CA ARG A 13 12.55 -3.54 13.36
C ARG A 13 12.22 -4.78 14.17
N THR A 14 11.40 -4.65 15.21
CA THR A 14 10.99 -5.78 16.04
C THR A 14 10.22 -6.82 15.22
N VAL A 15 9.25 -6.39 14.42
CA VAL A 15 8.52 -7.28 13.52
C VAL A 15 9.46 -7.92 12.50
N ALA A 16 10.38 -7.16 11.90
CA ALA A 16 11.35 -7.71 10.95
C ALA A 16 12.24 -8.80 11.56
N TYR A 17 12.71 -8.63 12.80
CA TYR A 17 13.49 -9.67 13.49
C TYR A 17 12.65 -10.90 13.81
N VAL A 18 11.40 -10.73 14.25
CA VAL A 18 10.48 -11.86 14.49
C VAL A 18 10.24 -12.63 13.20
N LEU A 19 9.97 -11.91 12.10
CA LEU A 19 9.74 -12.50 10.79
C LEU A 19 10.97 -13.27 10.28
N ARG A 20 12.18 -12.68 10.39
CA ARG A 20 13.45 -13.35 10.10
C ARG A 20 13.64 -14.63 10.94
N TYR A 21 13.26 -14.59 12.21
CA TYR A 21 13.37 -15.74 13.09
C TYR A 21 12.41 -16.87 12.67
N VAL A 22 11.16 -16.53 12.38
CA VAL A 22 10.14 -17.48 11.91
C VAL A 22 10.58 -18.14 10.61
N THR A 23 11.08 -17.38 9.63
CA THR A 23 11.51 -17.95 8.34
C THR A 23 12.65 -18.95 8.51
N VAL A 24 13.64 -18.65 9.35
CA VAL A 24 14.78 -19.57 9.58
C VAL A 24 14.32 -20.88 10.22
N ILE A 25 13.40 -20.82 11.18
CA ILE A 25 12.85 -22.03 11.81
C ILE A 25 12.03 -22.84 10.81
N SER A 26 11.20 -22.17 10.01
CA SER A 26 10.38 -22.82 8.98
C SER A 26 11.23 -23.51 7.91
N SER A 27 12.44 -23.02 7.63
CA SER A 27 13.35 -23.58 6.61
C SER A 27 14.14 -24.82 7.04
N ARG A 28 13.81 -25.48 8.17
CA ARG A 28 14.39 -26.78 8.60
C ARG A 28 15.92 -26.90 8.42
N GLY A 29 16.69 -26.00 9.06
CA GLY A 29 18.15 -26.11 9.15
C GLY A 29 18.96 -25.09 8.36
N GLY A 30 18.33 -23.99 7.93
CA GLY A 30 19.05 -22.86 7.34
C GLY A 30 19.98 -22.15 8.34
N SER A 31 21.08 -21.58 7.83
CA SER A 31 21.95 -20.69 8.60
C SER A 31 21.18 -19.42 8.98
N PHE A 32 21.28 -18.99 10.25
CA PHE A 32 20.73 -17.71 10.67
C PHE A 32 21.47 -16.57 9.96
N PRO A 33 20.79 -15.71 9.18
CA PRO A 33 21.43 -14.55 8.57
C PRO A 33 21.92 -13.63 9.70
N ARG A 34 23.24 -13.49 9.78
CA ARG A 34 23.91 -12.62 10.75
C ARG A 34 24.05 -11.22 10.16
N GLY A 35 23.91 -10.21 11.00
CA GLY A 35 24.09 -8.81 10.63
C GLY A 35 22.81 -7.98 10.61
N PRO A 36 22.89 -6.73 10.10
CA PRO A 36 21.78 -5.78 10.11
C PRO A 36 20.58 -6.26 9.28
N LEU A 37 19.41 -5.65 9.52
CA LEU A 37 18.20 -5.87 8.73
C LEU A 37 18.39 -5.34 7.32
N THR A 38 18.00 -6.13 6.33
CA THR A 38 18.02 -5.73 4.91
C THR A 38 16.79 -4.90 4.58
N GLN A 39 16.85 -4.14 3.49
CA GLN A 39 15.71 -3.34 3.03
C GLN A 39 14.50 -4.22 2.67
N SER A 40 14.72 -5.42 2.15
CA SER A 40 13.63 -6.36 1.81
C SER A 40 12.90 -6.87 3.05
N GLU A 41 13.63 -7.16 4.13
CA GLU A 41 13.03 -7.57 5.41
C GLU A 41 12.23 -6.44 6.06
N LEU A 42 12.74 -5.21 5.98
CA LEU A 42 12.00 -4.04 6.46
C LEU A 42 10.73 -3.80 5.64
N ALA A 43 10.81 -3.90 4.31
CA ALA A 43 9.63 -3.77 3.44
C ALA A 43 8.60 -4.87 3.68
N TRP A 44 9.06 -6.11 3.94
CA TRP A 44 8.18 -7.21 4.29
C TRP A 44 7.51 -6.97 5.66
N ALA A 45 8.28 -6.56 6.67
CA ALA A 45 7.74 -6.25 7.99
C ALA A 45 6.71 -5.10 7.96
N GLU A 46 7.00 -4.04 7.20
CA GLU A 46 6.06 -2.93 6.99
C GLU A 46 4.75 -3.43 6.41
N ARG A 47 4.83 -4.29 5.39
CA ARG A 47 3.67 -4.88 4.75
C ARG A 47 2.84 -5.72 5.72
N GLU A 48 3.48 -6.58 6.50
CA GLU A 48 2.78 -7.40 7.50
C GLU A 48 2.09 -6.53 8.56
N ILE A 49 2.74 -5.44 9.00
CA ILE A 49 2.12 -4.50 9.93
C ILE A 49 0.86 -3.88 9.32
N PHE A 50 0.90 -3.48 8.04
CA PHE A 50 -0.29 -2.96 7.36
C PHE A 50 -1.40 -4.00 7.27
N ILE A 51 -1.08 -5.24 6.87
CA ILE A 51 -2.07 -6.32 6.78
C ILE A 51 -2.72 -6.55 8.15
N LEU A 52 -1.92 -6.60 9.22
CA LEU A 52 -2.43 -6.79 10.58
C LEU A 52 -3.35 -5.64 11.01
N ALA A 53 -2.93 -4.39 10.80
CA ALA A 53 -3.74 -3.22 11.15
C ALA A 53 -5.05 -3.14 10.33
N GLN A 54 -4.98 -3.48 9.05
CA GLN A 54 -6.15 -3.49 8.17
C GLN A 54 -7.12 -4.61 8.52
N ARG A 55 -6.62 -5.80 8.86
CA ARG A 55 -7.45 -6.91 9.33
C ARG A 55 -8.15 -6.57 10.65
N ASP A 56 -7.47 -5.90 11.58
CA ASP A 56 -8.08 -5.50 12.85
C ASP A 56 -9.31 -4.60 12.65
N LYS A 57 -9.25 -3.68 11.67
CA LYS A 57 -10.28 -2.65 11.47
C LYS A 57 -11.29 -2.94 10.35
N PHE A 58 -10.89 -3.68 9.31
CA PHE A 58 -11.64 -3.90 8.08
C PHE A 58 -11.72 -5.39 7.67
N HIS A 59 -11.76 -6.30 8.66
CA HIS A 59 -11.79 -7.74 8.38
C HIS A 59 -12.97 -8.15 7.48
N GLU A 60 -14.16 -7.56 7.66
CA GLU A 60 -15.32 -7.88 6.84
C GLU A 60 -15.12 -7.50 5.38
N GLU A 61 -14.60 -6.29 5.13
CA GLU A 61 -14.34 -5.81 3.78
C GLU A 61 -13.24 -6.63 3.10
N ILE A 62 -12.17 -6.98 3.84
CA ILE A 62 -11.09 -7.83 3.33
C ILE A 62 -11.63 -9.22 2.97
N ASN A 63 -12.42 -9.83 3.84
CA ASN A 63 -13.02 -11.15 3.58
C ASN A 63 -13.94 -11.11 2.35
N ARG A 64 -14.72 -10.04 2.18
CA ARG A 64 -15.57 -9.88 0.98
C ARG A 64 -14.76 -9.68 -0.28
N LEU A 65 -13.65 -8.93 -0.22
CA LEU A 65 -12.75 -8.76 -1.37
C LEU A 65 -12.03 -10.06 -1.75
N GLN A 66 -11.61 -10.86 -0.76
CA GLN A 66 -10.91 -12.13 -1.00
C GLN A 66 -11.83 -13.21 -1.60
N ASN A 67 -13.10 -13.26 -1.15
CA ASN A 67 -14.08 -14.23 -1.61
C ASN A 67 -14.97 -13.71 -2.75
N ALA A 68 -14.71 -12.49 -3.25
CA ALA A 68 -15.46 -11.96 -4.38
C ALA A 68 -14.98 -12.65 -5.65
N ASP A 69 -15.66 -13.72 -6.03
CA ASP A 69 -15.49 -14.34 -7.33
C ASP A 69 -15.62 -13.28 -8.43
N ASP A 70 -14.69 -13.27 -9.39
CA ASP A 70 -14.71 -12.43 -10.59
C ASP A 70 -15.93 -12.71 -11.50
N VAL A 71 -16.75 -13.70 -11.14
CA VAL A 71 -18.04 -14.03 -11.75
C VAL A 71 -19.09 -12.97 -11.44
N ASN A 72 -18.96 -12.25 -10.33
CA ASN A 72 -19.84 -11.12 -10.03
C ASN A 72 -19.48 -9.93 -10.93
N HIS A 73 -20.47 -9.43 -11.66
CA HIS A 73 -20.35 -8.33 -12.64
C HIS A 73 -19.25 -7.31 -12.27
N PRO A 74 -18.35 -6.94 -13.20
CA PRO A 74 -17.22 -6.02 -12.96
C PRO A 74 -17.60 -4.69 -12.30
N TRP A 75 -18.86 -4.29 -12.51
CA TRP A 75 -19.43 -3.01 -12.11
C TRP A 75 -20.09 -3.07 -10.72
N LYS A 76 -20.31 -4.26 -10.17
CA LYS A 76 -21.00 -4.43 -8.88
C LYS A 76 -19.98 -4.21 -7.76
N PRO A 77 -20.27 -3.32 -6.80
CA PRO A 77 -19.35 -3.08 -5.70
C PRO A 77 -19.19 -4.34 -4.85
N LYS A 78 -17.94 -4.76 -4.65
CA LYS A 78 -17.56 -5.92 -3.83
C LYS A 78 -17.74 -5.67 -2.31
N ILE A 79 -17.92 -4.42 -1.91
CA ILE A 79 -18.06 -3.99 -0.51
C ILE A 79 -19.40 -3.29 -0.26
N ALA A 80 -19.92 -3.39 0.96
CA ALA A 80 -21.15 -2.70 1.34
C ALA A 80 -20.99 -1.18 1.36
N LYS A 81 -22.03 -0.49 0.90
CA LYS A 81 -22.14 0.98 0.89
C LYS A 81 -22.06 1.61 2.29
N THR A 82 -22.34 0.82 3.32
CA THR A 82 -22.27 1.23 4.74
C THR A 82 -20.85 1.29 5.29
N SER A 83 -19.88 0.66 4.62
CA SER A 83 -18.49 0.69 5.05
C SER A 83 -17.88 2.09 4.87
N LEU A 84 -16.99 2.46 5.79
CA LEU A 84 -16.31 3.76 5.76
C LEU A 84 -15.42 3.93 4.52
N ILE A 85 -14.88 2.81 4.03
CA ILE A 85 -13.95 2.78 2.90
C ILE A 85 -14.64 2.55 1.55
N TYR A 86 -15.98 2.45 1.50
CA TYR A 86 -16.71 2.23 0.26
C TYR A 86 -16.36 3.27 -0.83
N LYS A 87 -16.30 4.54 -0.44
CA LYS A 87 -16.06 5.67 -1.36
C LYS A 87 -14.64 5.70 -1.93
N SER A 88 -13.69 5.05 -1.28
CA SER A 88 -12.29 5.00 -1.74
C SER A 88 -12.01 3.88 -2.74
N CYS A 89 -13.04 3.16 -3.22
CA CYS A 89 -12.92 2.04 -4.16
C CYS A 89 -11.77 1.09 -3.77
N PRO A 90 -11.85 0.43 -2.60
CA PRO A 90 -10.72 -0.29 -2.07
C PRO A 90 -10.58 -1.66 -2.76
N GLU A 91 -9.34 -2.03 -3.05
CA GLU A 91 -8.94 -3.24 -3.74
C GLU A 91 -7.83 -3.94 -2.96
N LEU A 92 -7.69 -5.25 -3.15
CA LEU A 92 -6.63 -6.03 -2.53
C LEU A 92 -5.44 -6.14 -3.49
N ASP A 93 -4.26 -5.75 -3.01
CA ASP A 93 -3.01 -5.93 -3.74
C ASP A 93 -2.61 -7.42 -3.85
N GLU A 94 -1.64 -7.74 -4.71
CA GLU A 94 -1.07 -9.08 -4.90
C GLU A 94 -0.62 -9.73 -3.59
N HIS A 95 -0.26 -8.89 -2.61
CA HIS A 95 0.24 -9.32 -1.32
C HIS A 95 -0.81 -9.25 -0.20
N GLY A 96 -2.09 -9.04 -0.52
CA GLY A 96 -3.16 -9.02 0.48
C GLY A 96 -3.30 -7.72 1.26
N VAL A 97 -2.68 -6.62 0.79
CA VAL A 97 -2.80 -5.29 1.40
C VAL A 97 -3.97 -4.55 0.76
N LEU A 98 -4.84 -3.99 1.59
CA LEU A 98 -5.93 -3.14 1.14
C LEU A 98 -5.37 -1.80 0.62
N ARG A 99 -5.66 -1.47 -0.64
CA ARG A 99 -5.26 -0.24 -1.30
C ARG A 99 -6.48 0.54 -1.77
N ALA A 100 -6.37 1.86 -1.77
CA ALA A 100 -7.38 2.71 -2.42
C ALA A 100 -7.02 2.83 -3.91
N CYS A 101 -7.98 2.54 -4.78
CA CYS A 101 -7.78 2.68 -6.21
C CYS A 101 -8.14 4.10 -6.68
N GLY A 102 -7.30 4.64 -7.55
CA GLY A 102 -7.56 5.87 -8.27
C GLY A 102 -8.61 5.65 -9.37
N ARG A 103 -9.19 6.75 -9.85
CA ARG A 103 -10.21 6.74 -10.92
C ARG A 103 -9.74 6.09 -12.24
N LEU A 104 -8.44 5.83 -12.38
CA LEU A 104 -7.80 5.29 -13.57
C LEU A 104 -7.46 3.78 -13.45
N ASP A 105 -7.68 3.15 -12.29
CA ASP A 105 -7.34 1.73 -12.10
C ASP A 105 -8.22 0.78 -12.92
N GLY A 106 -9.45 1.20 -13.25
CA GLY A 106 -10.34 0.47 -14.16
C GLY A 106 -10.07 0.68 -15.66
N CYS A 107 -9.16 1.60 -16.02
CA CYS A 107 -8.84 1.83 -17.43
C CYS A 107 -7.89 0.75 -17.94
N MET A 108 -8.26 0.08 -19.05
CA MET A 108 -7.47 -0.98 -19.69
C MET A 108 -6.02 -0.58 -19.98
N TRP A 109 -5.72 0.73 -20.08
CA TRP A 109 -4.38 1.27 -20.28
C TRP A 109 -3.41 0.96 -19.13
N ARG A 110 -3.88 0.85 -17.87
CA ARG A 110 -3.01 0.60 -16.71
C ARG A 110 -2.62 -0.88 -16.55
N ARG A 111 -3.46 -1.81 -17.02
CA ARG A 111 -3.24 -3.26 -16.85
C ARG A 111 -2.03 -3.79 -17.60
N ASN A 112 -1.59 -3.05 -18.62
CA ASN A 112 -0.41 -3.38 -19.41
C ASN A 112 0.61 -2.25 -19.25
N LYS A 113 1.71 -2.53 -18.52
CA LYS A 113 2.96 -1.75 -18.40
C LYS A 113 3.06 -0.85 -17.17
N THR A 114 3.96 -1.21 -16.27
CA THR A 114 5.07 -0.30 -15.94
C THR A 114 6.26 -0.68 -16.81
N PRO A 115 6.78 0.28 -17.57
CA PRO A 115 8.11 0.76 -17.22
C PRO A 115 8.04 2.25 -16.84
N ASP A 116 8.68 2.53 -15.72
CA ASP A 116 9.37 3.75 -15.32
C ASP A 116 9.49 4.81 -16.44
N ASN A 117 8.82 5.97 -16.29
CA ASN A 117 9.23 7.31 -16.80
C ASN A 117 8.11 8.37 -17.00
N LEU A 118 6.90 8.23 -16.46
CA LEU A 118 5.87 9.28 -16.58
C LEU A 118 5.52 9.94 -15.24
N THR A 119 6.48 10.62 -14.63
CA THR A 119 6.12 11.84 -13.88
C THR A 119 5.78 12.92 -14.91
N PRO A 120 4.65 13.66 -14.77
CA PRO A 120 4.44 14.82 -15.62
C PRO A 120 5.59 15.80 -15.39
N ARG A 121 6.30 16.05 -16.49
CA ARG A 121 7.31 17.09 -16.66
C ARG A 121 6.87 18.34 -15.91
N SER A 122 7.66 18.77 -14.92
CA SER A 122 7.49 20.07 -14.26
C SER A 122 7.42 21.15 -15.33
N SER A 123 6.20 21.63 -15.59
CA SER A 123 5.96 22.75 -16.48
C SER A 123 6.47 24.01 -15.80
N ARG A 124 7.66 24.42 -16.25
CA ARG A 124 8.23 25.77 -16.30
C ARG A 124 7.36 26.86 -15.66
N ASN A 125 7.93 27.48 -14.62
CA ASN A 125 7.88 28.90 -14.27
C ASN A 125 6.81 29.72 -14.99
N THR A 126 5.74 30.10 -14.28
CA THR A 126 5.04 31.35 -14.56
C THR A 126 5.37 32.31 -13.42
N ILE A 127 6.52 32.99 -13.52
CA ILE A 127 6.74 34.22 -12.78
C ILE A 127 5.90 35.27 -13.53
N VAL A 128 4.76 35.62 -12.97
CA VAL A 128 4.00 36.79 -13.43
C VAL A 128 4.80 38.02 -13.01
N THR A 129 5.67 38.52 -13.90
CA THR A 129 6.27 39.83 -13.73
C THR A 129 5.16 40.88 -13.91
N ARG A 130 4.73 41.46 -12.80
CA ARG A 130 3.96 42.71 -12.80
C ARG A 130 4.88 43.81 -13.32
N THR A 131 4.68 44.27 -14.54
CA THR A 131 5.22 45.55 -15.00
C THR A 131 4.43 46.68 -14.31
N PRO A 132 5.09 47.72 -13.77
CA PRO A 132 4.40 48.89 -13.24
C PRO A 132 3.92 49.81 -14.39
N PRO A 133 2.88 50.63 -14.17
CA PRO A 133 2.26 51.44 -15.22
C PRO A 133 3.12 52.65 -15.60
N PRO A 134 2.98 53.18 -16.84
CA PRO A 134 3.71 54.36 -17.27
C PRO A 134 3.22 55.60 -16.52
N THR A 135 4.17 56.39 -16.01
CA THR A 135 3.92 57.75 -15.52
C THR A 135 3.91 58.69 -16.71
N ILE A 136 2.94 59.61 -16.72
CA ILE A 136 2.73 60.67 -17.74
C ILE A 136 3.97 61.56 -17.84
#